data_AF-A0A8T3TED2-F1
#
_entry.id   AF-A0A8T3TED2-F1
#
_cell.length_a   1.000
_cell.length_b   1.000
_cell.length_c   1.000
_cell.angle_alpha   90.00
_cell.angle_beta   90.00
_cell.angle_gamma   90.00
#
_symmetry.space_group_name_H-M   'P 1'
#
loop_
_entity.id
_entity.type
_entity.pdbx_description
1 polymer ?
#
loop_
_entity_poly.entity_id
_entity_poly.type
_entity_poly.pdbx_seq_one_letter_code
_entity_poly.pdbx_strand_id
1 'polypeptide(L)'
;MTDPPDPSVLPDPSRAAVRHRSWAEARWRQFRNPPAPIFRAVVANVAVAIVGLIALLAYDVALARGSGLPGGDLRTLAFGIFVALVLVAGSLATYLWVPLPSGASGLRRRSPWSGMLGFFTAIPVAYLALVIGFQVIRPLLE
;
A
#
# COMPACT_ATOMS: atom_id res chain seq x y z
N MET A 1 -45.94 31.40 -32.68
CA MET A 1 -45.50 32.77 -32.32
C MET A 1 -44.47 32.60 -31.23
N THR A 2 -43.19 32.54 -31.60
CA THR A 2 -42.06 32.34 -30.68
C THR A 2 -41.53 33.71 -30.30
N ASP A 3 -41.50 34.01 -29.00
CA ASP A 3 -40.88 35.24 -28.50
C ASP A 3 -39.41 35.32 -28.95
N PRO A 4 -38.92 36.52 -29.32
CA PRO A 4 -37.50 36.72 -29.57
C PRO A 4 -36.72 36.44 -28.27
N PRO A 5 -35.54 35.79 -28.35
CA PRO A 5 -34.71 35.56 -27.17
C PRO A 5 -34.35 36.89 -26.51
N ASP A 6 -34.55 36.98 -25.20
CA ASP A 6 -34.30 38.17 -24.39
C ASP A 6 -32.82 38.59 -24.47
N PRO A 7 -32.51 39.79 -25.00
CA PRO A 7 -31.13 40.26 -25.13
C PRO A 7 -30.44 40.54 -23.79
N SER A 8 -31.18 40.52 -22.66
CA SER A 8 -30.62 40.71 -21.33
C SER A 8 -29.95 39.46 -20.74
N VAL A 9 -30.09 38.29 -21.37
CA VAL A 9 -29.34 37.07 -21.01
C VAL A 9 -27.98 37.09 -21.71
N LEU A 10 -27.16 38.09 -21.40
CA LEU A 10 -25.74 38.03 -21.71
C LEU A 10 -25.13 36.91 -20.83
N PRO A 11 -24.41 35.94 -21.41
CA PRO A 11 -23.72 34.93 -20.62
C PRO A 11 -22.79 35.63 -19.64
N ASP A 12 -23.08 35.45 -18.34
CA ASP A 12 -22.31 36.04 -17.25
C ASP A 12 -20.82 35.69 -17.41
N PRO A 13 -19.93 36.66 -17.71
CA PRO A 13 -18.51 36.39 -17.92
C PRO A 13 -17.84 35.83 -16.65
N SER A 14 -18.48 35.97 -15.47
CA SER A 14 -17.97 35.40 -14.22
C SER A 14 -18.13 33.88 -14.13
N ARG A 15 -19.05 33.26 -14.89
CA ARG A 15 -19.16 31.79 -15.00
C ARG A 15 -18.06 31.18 -15.87
N ALA A 16 -17.45 31.96 -16.77
CA ALA A 16 -16.38 31.50 -17.66
C ALA A 16 -14.99 31.53 -16.99
N ALA A 17 -14.85 32.14 -15.82
CA ALA A 17 -13.61 32.11 -15.04
C ALA A 17 -13.47 30.79 -14.26
N VAL A 18 -13.53 29.66 -14.96
CA VAL A 18 -12.98 28.40 -14.47
C VAL A 18 -11.49 28.65 -14.29
N ARG A 19 -11.05 28.98 -13.06
CA ARG A 19 -9.64 29.13 -12.71
C ARG A 19 -8.90 27.89 -13.22
N HIS A 20 -8.15 28.05 -14.31
CA HIS A 20 -7.17 27.08 -14.78
C HIS A 20 -6.12 26.94 -13.68
N ARG A 21 -6.38 26.04 -12.73
CA ARG A 21 -5.43 25.72 -11.68
C ARG A 21 -4.25 25.00 -12.32
N SER A 22 -3.05 25.40 -11.91
CA SER A 22 -1.83 24.78 -12.40
C SER A 22 -1.85 23.29 -12.02
N TRP A 23 -1.51 22.44 -12.99
CA TRP A 23 -1.43 20.99 -12.81
C TRP A 23 -0.59 20.60 -11.58
N ALA A 24 0.45 21.39 -11.29
CA ALA A 24 1.34 21.21 -10.14
C ALA A 24 0.62 21.36 -8.78
N GLU A 25 -0.26 22.35 -8.62
CA GLU A 25 -1.01 22.54 -7.37
C GLU A 25 -2.05 21.44 -7.15
N ALA A 26 -2.68 20.96 -8.22
CA ALA A 26 -3.60 19.83 -8.15
C ALA A 26 -2.86 18.55 -7.73
N ARG A 27 -1.69 18.29 -8.33
CA ARG A 27 -0.82 17.13 -8.01
C ARG A 27 -0.31 17.21 -6.56
N TRP A 28 0.10 18.39 -6.11
CA TRP A 28 0.63 18.61 -4.76
C TRP A 28 -0.41 18.34 -3.68
N ARG A 29 -1.65 18.81 -3.87
CA ARG A 29 -2.74 18.50 -2.93
C ARG A 29 -3.11 17.02 -2.96
N GLN A 30 -3.05 16.36 -4.11
CA GLN A 30 -3.31 14.92 -4.25
C GLN A 30 -2.24 14.08 -3.54
N PHE A 31 -0.99 14.53 -3.53
CA PHE A 31 0.09 13.91 -2.76
C PHE A 31 -0.08 14.12 -1.25
N ARG A 32 -0.53 15.30 -0.82
CA ARG A 32 -0.77 15.62 0.61
C ARG A 32 -2.02 14.98 1.20
N ASN A 33 -3.06 14.77 0.40
CA ASN A 33 -4.28 14.06 0.77
C ASN A 33 -4.44 12.80 -0.09
N PRO A 34 -3.55 11.81 0.06
CA PRO A 34 -3.68 10.58 -0.69
C PRO A 34 -4.99 9.88 -0.30
N PRO A 35 -5.63 9.12 -1.21
CA PRO A 35 -6.78 8.32 -0.88
C PRO A 35 -6.39 7.40 0.30
N ALA A 36 -6.97 7.71 1.46
CA ALA A 36 -6.74 7.04 2.74
C ALA A 36 -6.68 5.50 2.68
N PRO A 37 -7.48 4.79 1.86
CA PRO A 37 -7.42 3.33 1.81
C PRO A 37 -6.06 2.76 1.38
N ILE A 38 -5.41 3.35 0.37
CA ILE A 38 -4.16 2.79 -0.17
C ILE A 38 -3.03 2.95 0.85
N PHE A 39 -2.92 4.15 1.43
CA PHE A 39 -1.88 4.43 2.42
C PHE A 39 -1.99 3.52 3.65
N ARG A 40 -3.21 3.29 4.15
CA ARG A 40 -3.45 2.38 5.28
C ARG A 40 -3.02 0.95 4.98
N ALA A 41 -3.29 0.46 3.77
CA ALA A 41 -2.88 -0.89 3.36
C ALA A 41 -1.36 -1.03 3.30
N VAL A 42 -0.65 -0.03 2.77
CA VAL A 42 0.82 -0.03 2.73
C VAL A 42 1.41 0.02 4.13
N VAL A 43 0.93 0.92 4.99
CA VAL A 43 1.42 1.04 6.37
C VAL A 43 1.17 -0.26 7.15
N ALA A 44 0.00 -0.89 6.99
CA ALA A 44 -0.29 -2.18 7.60
C ALA A 44 0.68 -3.27 7.13
N ASN A 45 0.95 -3.33 5.81
CA ASN A 45 1.88 -4.31 5.26
C ASN A 45 3.32 -4.09 5.75
N VAL A 46 3.78 -2.84 5.82
CA VAL A 46 5.09 -2.48 6.36
C VAL A 46 5.18 -2.86 7.84
N ALA A 47 4.13 -2.62 8.64
CA ALA A 47 4.10 -3.02 10.03
C ALA A 47 4.22 -4.54 10.19
N VAL A 48 3.50 -5.33 9.38
CA VAL A 48 3.63 -6.80 9.36
C VAL A 48 5.05 -7.22 8.99
N ALA A 49 5.65 -6.60 7.98
CA ALA A 49 7.03 -6.87 7.58
C ALA A 49 8.03 -6.56 8.71
N ILE A 50 7.87 -5.44 9.43
CA ILE A 50 8.74 -5.09 10.55
C ILE A 50 8.62 -6.14 11.67
N VAL A 51 7.41 -6.49 12.08
CA VAL A 51 7.17 -7.47 13.14
C VAL A 51 7.74 -8.84 12.76
N GLY A 52 7.46 -9.28 11.53
CA GLY A 52 8.00 -10.54 11.00
C GLY A 52 9.53 -10.54 10.93
N LEU A 53 10.14 -9.42 10.54
CA LEU A 53 11.59 -9.28 10.44
C LEU A 53 12.26 -9.35 11.81
N ILE A 54 11.67 -8.70 12.82
CA ILE A 54 12.17 -8.77 14.20
C ILE A 54 12.13 -10.21 14.71
N ALA A 55 11.01 -10.92 14.50
CA ALA A 55 10.89 -12.32 14.90
C ALA A 55 11.91 -13.22 14.18
N LEU A 56 12.09 -12.99 12.87
CA LEU A 56 13.04 -13.74 12.06
C LEU A 56 14.50 -13.48 12.48
N LEU A 57 14.86 -12.23 12.78
CA LEU A 57 16.18 -11.87 13.29
C LEU A 57 16.41 -12.48 14.68
N ALA A 58 15.43 -12.42 15.58
CA ALA A 58 15.54 -13.03 16.89
C ALA A 58 15.79 -14.55 16.81
N TYR A 59 15.06 -15.24 15.92
CA TYR A 59 15.26 -16.66 15.64
C TYR A 59 16.68 -16.95 15.12
N ASP A 60 17.13 -16.17 14.13
CA ASP A 60 18.46 -16.33 13.55
C ASP A 60 19.57 -16.03 14.57
N VAL A 61 19.38 -15.05 15.48
CA VAL A 61 20.35 -14.71 16.55
C VAL A 61 20.42 -15.83 17.57
N ALA A 62 19.27 -16.35 18.00
CA ALA A 62 19.20 -17.44 18.96
C ALA A 62 19.98 -18.66 18.45
N LEU A 63 19.74 -19.06 17.20
CA LEU A 63 20.48 -20.16 16.56
C LEU A 63 21.98 -19.89 16.47
N ALA A 64 22.39 -18.68 16.12
CA ALA A 64 23.82 -18.31 16.04
C ALA A 64 24.51 -18.38 17.41
N ARG A 65 23.77 -18.10 18.50
CA ARG A 65 24.25 -18.24 19.89
C ARG A 65 24.20 -19.68 20.41
N GLY A 66 23.88 -20.65 19.56
CA GLY A 66 23.89 -22.07 19.91
C GLY A 66 22.62 -22.57 20.61
N SER A 67 21.50 -21.83 20.55
CA SER A 67 20.24 -22.34 21.09
C SER A 67 19.76 -23.53 20.25
N GLY A 68 19.65 -24.72 20.86
CA GLY A 68 19.06 -25.89 20.21
C GLY A 68 17.54 -25.74 20.11
N LEU A 69 17.05 -25.32 18.94
CA LEU A 69 15.62 -25.22 18.68
C LEU A 69 15.05 -26.57 18.20
N PRO A 70 13.83 -26.94 18.62
CA PRO A 70 13.20 -28.19 18.20
C PRO A 70 13.02 -28.19 16.67
N GLY A 71 13.69 -29.14 16.01
CA GLY A 71 13.64 -29.32 14.56
C GLY A 71 14.90 -28.91 13.77
N GLY A 72 15.96 -28.43 14.43
CA GLY A 72 17.25 -28.14 13.78
C GLY A 72 17.30 -26.80 13.04
N ASP A 73 18.12 -26.70 11.98
CA ASP A 73 18.28 -25.46 11.21
C ASP A 73 17.12 -25.27 10.20
N LEU A 74 16.02 -24.70 10.69
CA LEU A 74 14.85 -24.33 9.89
C LEU A 74 14.90 -22.89 9.34
N ARG A 75 16.08 -22.25 9.25
CA ARG A 75 16.19 -20.85 8.79
C ARG A 75 15.56 -20.63 7.43
N THR A 76 15.86 -21.47 6.44
CA THR A 76 15.29 -21.37 5.09
C THR A 76 13.75 -21.41 5.11
N LEU A 77 13.17 -22.27 5.95
CA LEU A 77 11.71 -22.33 6.13
C LEU A 77 11.20 -21.04 6.77
N ALA A 78 11.87 -20.52 7.79
CA ALA A 78 11.51 -19.27 8.45
C ALA A 78 11.54 -18.08 7.48
N PHE A 79 12.54 -17.98 6.61
CA PHE A 79 12.57 -17.00 5.51
C PHE A 79 11.37 -17.17 4.57
N GLY A 80 11.07 -18.41 4.17
CA GLY A 80 9.91 -18.71 3.31
C GLY A 80 8.59 -18.28 3.95
N ILE A 81 8.39 -18.58 5.24
CA ILE A 81 7.21 -18.19 6.01
C ILE A 81 7.12 -16.66 6.11
N PHE A 82 8.24 -15.98 6.39
CA PHE A 82 8.28 -14.51 6.43
C PHE A 82 7.80 -13.89 5.11
N VAL A 83 8.37 -14.33 3.98
CA VAL A 83 7.97 -13.85 2.66
C VAL A 83 6.50 -14.13 2.40
N ALA A 84 6.03 -15.35 2.68
CA ALA A 84 4.62 -15.72 2.51
C ALA A 84 3.68 -14.82 3.33
N LEU A 85 4.01 -14.54 4.59
CA LEU A 85 3.21 -13.68 5.47
C LEU A 85 3.12 -12.24 4.94
N VAL A 86 4.23 -11.67 4.49
CA VAL A 86 4.25 -10.31 3.92
C VAL A 86 3.44 -10.25 2.62
N LEU A 87 3.58 -11.25 1.74
CA LEU A 87 2.81 -11.32 0.50
C LEU A 87 1.31 -11.44 0.76
N VAL A 88 0.91 -12.32 1.69
CA VAL A 88 -0.50 -12.51 2.08
C VAL A 88 -1.04 -11.25 2.74
N ALA A 89 -0.30 -10.65 3.67
CA ALA A 89 -0.73 -9.43 4.36
C ALA A 89 -0.92 -8.26 3.39
N GLY A 90 0.04 -8.01 2.48
CA GLY A 90 -0.07 -6.94 1.50
C GLY A 90 -1.22 -7.15 0.51
N SER A 91 -1.42 -8.39 0.07
CA SER A 91 -2.55 -8.78 -0.78
C SER A 91 -3.89 -8.56 -0.07
N LEU A 92 -4.01 -9.03 1.17
CA LEU A 92 -5.24 -8.97 1.95
C LEU A 92 -5.58 -7.54 2.37
N ALA A 93 -4.58 -6.77 2.83
CA ALA A 93 -4.76 -5.37 3.19
C ALA A 93 -5.26 -4.55 2.00
N THR A 94 -4.68 -4.75 0.81
CA THR A 94 -5.11 -4.03 -0.39
C THR A 94 -6.49 -4.47 -0.87
N TYR A 95 -6.78 -5.77 -0.82
CA TYR A 95 -8.11 -6.31 -1.16
C TYR A 95 -9.22 -5.81 -0.24
N LEU A 96 -8.96 -5.70 1.07
CA LEU A 96 -9.95 -5.28 2.06
C LEU A 96 -10.15 -3.77 2.08
N TRP A 97 -9.09 -2.98 1.89
CA TRP A 97 -9.16 -1.53 2.01
C TRP A 97 -9.46 -0.78 0.72
N VAL A 98 -9.24 -1.33 -0.48
CA VAL A 98 -9.47 -0.62 -1.75
C VAL A 98 -10.87 -0.91 -2.32
N PRO A 99 -11.89 -0.07 -2.06
CA PRO A 99 -13.12 -0.09 -2.84
C PRO A 99 -12.85 0.50 -4.22
N LEU A 100 -13.18 -0.24 -5.29
CA LEU A 100 -13.23 0.37 -6.62
C LEU A 100 -14.45 1.31 -6.70
N PRO A 101 -14.33 2.50 -7.32
CA PRO A 101 -15.48 3.33 -7.63
C PRO A 101 -16.36 2.61 -8.66
N SER A 102 -17.47 2.03 -8.22
CA SER A 102 -18.49 1.51 -9.12
C SER A 102 -19.31 2.70 -9.63
N GLY A 103 -19.25 2.99 -10.92
CA GLY A 103 -20.09 3.99 -11.59
C GLY A 103 -21.59 3.64 -11.63
N ALA A 104 -22.03 2.62 -10.90
CA ALA A 104 -23.41 2.20 -10.77
C ALA A 104 -23.78 2.13 -9.28
N SER A 105 -24.98 2.63 -8.98
CA SER A 105 -25.56 2.76 -7.65
C SER A 105 -25.50 1.45 -6.84
N GLY A 106 -24.91 1.53 -5.64
CA GLY A 106 -25.31 0.69 -4.51
C GLY A 106 -24.56 -0.62 -4.25
N LEU A 107 -23.80 -1.19 -5.19
CA LEU A 107 -23.09 -2.46 -4.94
C LEU A 107 -21.58 -2.31 -4.85
N ARG A 108 -21.04 -2.40 -3.62
CA ARG A 108 -19.62 -2.61 -3.31
C ARG A 108 -19.14 -3.94 -3.93
N ARG A 109 -18.72 -3.93 -5.19
CA ARG A 109 -18.03 -5.08 -5.80
C ARG A 109 -16.54 -5.04 -5.44
N ARG A 110 -16.09 -6.02 -4.64
CA ARG A 110 -14.67 -6.27 -4.40
C ARG A 110 -14.10 -6.99 -5.62
N SER A 111 -13.08 -6.43 -6.25
CA SER A 111 -12.44 -7.01 -7.44
C SER A 111 -11.16 -7.76 -7.03
N PRO A 112 -10.94 -9.01 -7.50
CA PRO A 112 -9.69 -9.76 -7.29
C PRO A 112 -8.44 -8.99 -7.71
N TRP A 113 -8.57 -8.07 -8.68
CA TRP A 113 -7.48 -7.20 -9.15
C TRP A 113 -6.88 -6.31 -8.06
N SER A 114 -7.68 -5.91 -7.06
CA SER A 114 -7.17 -5.14 -5.92
C SER A 114 -6.18 -5.95 -5.06
N GLY A 115 -6.41 -7.26 -4.91
CA GLY A 115 -5.48 -8.15 -4.21
C GLY A 115 -4.15 -8.30 -4.95
N MET A 116 -4.19 -8.41 -6.29
CA MET A 116 -2.97 -8.49 -7.12
C MET A 116 -2.08 -7.26 -6.97
N LEU A 117 -2.65 -6.05 -6.92
CA LEU A 117 -1.87 -4.84 -6.67
C LEU A 117 -1.17 -4.88 -5.31
N GLY A 118 -1.84 -5.41 -4.29
CA GLY A 118 -1.25 -5.64 -2.98
C GLY A 118 -0.11 -6.66 -3.00
N PHE A 119 -0.28 -7.75 -3.73
CA PHE A 119 0.75 -8.76 -3.95
C PHE A 119 2.01 -8.17 -4.60
N PHE A 120 1.86 -7.42 -5.70
CA PHE A 120 2.98 -6.78 -6.39
C PHE A 120 3.69 -5.74 -5.54
N THR A 121 2.94 -5.04 -4.68
CA THR A 121 3.52 -4.08 -3.73
C THR A 121 4.27 -4.78 -2.59
N ALA A 122 3.84 -5.97 -2.19
CA ALA A 122 4.45 -6.72 -1.10
C ALA A 122 5.81 -7.33 -1.46
N ILE A 123 6.04 -7.68 -2.73
CA ILE A 123 7.34 -8.22 -3.20
C ILE A 123 8.53 -7.30 -2.87
N PRO A 124 8.57 -6.02 -3.30
CA PRO A 124 9.70 -5.14 -2.99
C PRO A 124 9.79 -4.85 -1.49
N VAL A 125 8.68 -4.80 -0.77
CA VAL A 125 8.69 -4.62 0.69
C VAL A 125 9.37 -5.79 1.38
N ALA A 126 9.03 -7.03 1.00
CA ALA A 126 9.67 -8.23 1.54
C ALA A 126 11.17 -8.26 1.24
N TYR A 127 11.56 -7.94 0.00
CA TYR A 127 12.97 -7.84 -0.39
C TYR A 127 13.73 -6.81 0.45
N LEU A 128 13.20 -5.58 0.55
CA LEU A 128 13.85 -4.52 1.32
C LEU A 128 13.95 -4.88 2.80
N ALA A 129 12.92 -5.50 3.38
CA ALA A 129 12.96 -5.95 4.77
C ALA A 129 14.07 -6.97 4.99
N LEU A 130 14.22 -7.96 4.10
CA LEU A 130 15.29 -8.95 4.20
C LEU A 130 16.67 -8.31 4.02
N VAL A 131 16.84 -7.44 3.01
CA VAL A 131 18.11 -6.73 2.77
C VAL A 131 18.49 -5.89 3.99
N ILE A 132 17.59 -5.07 4.49
CA ILE A 132 17.85 -4.21 5.65
C ILE A 132 18.13 -5.08 6.88
N GLY A 133 17.30 -6.09 7.15
CA GLY A 133 17.46 -6.95 8.32
C GLY A 133 18.78 -7.72 8.32
N PHE A 134 19.17 -8.32 7.19
CA PHE A 134 20.29 -9.24 7.16
C PHE A 134 21.60 -8.65 6.66
N GLN A 135 21.55 -7.61 5.82
CA GLN A 135 22.76 -6.96 5.32
C GLN A 135 23.13 -5.71 6.13
N VAL A 136 22.17 -5.07 6.81
CA VAL A 136 22.42 -3.85 7.58
C VAL A 136 22.31 -4.11 9.08
N ILE A 137 21.21 -4.69 9.56
CA ILE A 137 20.96 -4.85 11.00
C ILE A 137 21.74 -6.02 11.55
N ARG A 138 21.68 -7.19 10.90
CA ARG A 138 22.29 -8.42 11.41
C ARG A 138 23.80 -8.29 11.70
N PRO A 139 24.63 -7.69 10.82
CA PRO A 139 26.06 -7.52 11.10
C PRO A 139 26.35 -6.61 12.30
N LEU A 140 25.40 -5.76 12.71
CA LEU A 140 25.52 -4.91 13.89
C LEU A 140 25.14 -5.65 15.19
N LEU A 141 24.55 -6.84 15.09
CA LEU A 141 24.09 -7.66 16.22
C LEU A 141 25.02 -8.84 16.52
N GLU A 142 26.09 -9.00 15.74
CA GLU A 142 27.16 -9.99 15.94
C GLU A 142 28.14 -9.57 17.03
#